data_AF-A0A2P2DIU9-F1
#
_entry.id   AF-A0A2P2DIU9-F1
#
_cell.length_a   1.000
_cell.length_b   1.000
_cell.length_c   1.000
_cell.angle_alpha   90.00
_cell.angle_beta   90.00
_cell.angle_gamma   90.00
#
_symmetry.space_group_name_H-M   'P 1'
#
loop_
_entity.id
_entity.type
_entity.pdbx_description
1 polymer ?
#
loop_
_entity_poly.entity_id
_entity_poly.type
_entity_poly.pdbx_seq_one_letter_code
_entity_poly.pdbx_strand_id
1 'polypeptide(L)'
;MANKERIEMEYIVEKKEASDEIKFLVGSIDRIHVSELINELTHFYLLDTFMKAINTLNNDNLFDFTNQIEVKSLEQLIIKFNSDLNGIKINPKITFEHLILQFPQRKKEFVDKYSDLERVNLSKIFDSIINALVAS
;
A
#
# COMPACT_ATOMS: atom_id res chain seq x y z
N MET A 1 0.56 -3.74 35.23
CA MET A 1 0.27 -3.27 33.86
C MET A 1 1.57 -3.37 33.09
N ALA A 2 1.71 -4.40 32.24
CA ALA A 2 2.93 -4.61 31.47
C ALA A 2 2.93 -3.68 30.26
N ASN A 3 3.98 -2.88 30.15
CA ASN A 3 4.32 -2.12 28.96
C ASN A 3 4.50 -3.14 27.82
N LYS A 4 3.60 -3.15 26.83
CA LYS A 4 3.84 -3.85 25.57
C LYS A 4 4.92 -3.04 24.85
N GLU A 5 6.17 -3.40 25.06
CA GLU A 5 7.25 -3.01 24.15
C GLU A 5 6.83 -3.50 22.77
N ARG A 6 6.43 -2.54 21.93
CA ARG A 6 6.16 -2.79 20.53
C ARG A 6 7.53 -3.12 19.94
N ILE A 7 7.78 -4.39 19.63
CA ILE A 7 9.00 -4.81 18.96
C ILE A 7 8.98 -4.09 17.60
N GLU A 8 9.78 -3.04 17.45
CA GLU A 8 10.12 -2.50 16.14
C GLU A 8 10.93 -3.58 15.44
N MET A 9 10.26 -4.40 14.64
CA MET A 9 10.92 -5.38 13.79
C MET A 9 11.62 -4.61 12.67
N GLU A 10 12.95 -4.51 12.74
CA GLU A 10 13.77 -3.96 11.67
C GLU A 10 13.79 -4.94 10.48
N TYR A 11 12.96 -4.70 9.47
CA TYR A 11 12.95 -5.52 8.25
C TYR A 11 14.08 -5.08 7.30
N ILE A 12 14.90 -6.04 6.88
CA ILE A 12 15.74 -5.89 5.68
C ILE A 12 14.88 -6.24 4.47
N VAL A 13 14.49 -5.23 3.69
CA VAL A 13 13.79 -5.41 2.41
C VAL A 13 14.83 -5.68 1.32
N GLU A 14 15.10 -6.95 1.01
CA GLU A 14 15.83 -7.31 -0.22
C GLU A 14 14.81 -7.53 -1.35
N LYS A 15 14.74 -6.57 -2.28
CA LYS A 15 14.01 -6.72 -3.54
C LYS A 15 14.93 -7.36 -4.57
N LYS A 16 14.71 -8.64 -4.89
CA LYS A 16 15.44 -9.27 -6.01
C LYS A 16 14.70 -8.94 -7.32
N GLU A 17 15.27 -8.04 -8.10
CA GLU A 17 14.71 -7.61 -9.40
C GLU A 17 14.50 -8.77 -10.40
N ALA A 18 15.15 -9.91 -10.18
CA ALA A 18 15.11 -11.07 -11.08
C ALA A 18 13.94 -12.05 -10.86
N SER A 19 13.18 -11.98 -9.76
CA SER A 19 12.15 -12.99 -9.44
C SER A 19 10.77 -12.45 -9.05
N ASP A 20 10.55 -11.14 -9.02
CA ASP A 20 9.31 -10.53 -8.49
C ASP A 20 8.95 -11.03 -7.06
N GLU A 21 9.97 -11.44 -6.31
CA GLU A 21 9.86 -11.92 -4.93
C GLU A 21 10.40 -10.87 -3.96
N ILE A 22 9.66 -10.63 -2.88
CA ILE A 22 10.15 -9.85 -1.74
C ILE A 22 10.50 -10.84 -0.63
N LYS A 23 11.78 -10.89 -0.25
CA LYS A 23 12.25 -11.76 0.84
C LYS A 23 12.29 -10.96 2.15
N PHE A 24 11.57 -11.48 3.14
CA PHE A 24 11.61 -10.97 4.51
C PHE A 24 12.51 -11.91 5.32
N LEU A 25 13.69 -11.43 5.73
CA LEU A 25 14.58 -12.16 6.62
C LEU A 25 14.23 -11.79 8.06
N VAL A 26 13.73 -12.77 8.82
CA VAL A 26 13.56 -12.64 10.28
C VAL A 26 14.37 -13.76 10.95
N GLY A 27 15.21 -13.41 11.93
CA GLY A 27 16.10 -14.38 12.61
C GLY A 27 15.36 -15.53 13.30
N SER A 28 14.14 -15.27 13.79
CA SER A 28 13.18 -16.28 14.27
C SER A 28 11.79 -15.66 14.39
N ILE A 29 10.75 -16.32 13.88
CA ILE A 29 9.34 -15.95 14.12
C ILE A 29 8.72 -17.06 14.96
N ASP A 30 8.19 -16.72 16.14
CA ASP A 30 7.32 -17.65 16.86
C ASP A 30 5.93 -17.70 16.20
N ARG A 31 5.16 -18.76 16.45
CA ARG A 31 3.83 -18.94 15.86
C ARG A 31 2.82 -17.86 16.28
N ILE A 32 3.08 -17.15 17.38
CA ILE A 32 2.17 -16.18 17.97
C ILE A 32 2.20 -14.87 17.16
N HIS A 33 3.35 -14.51 16.58
CA HIS A 33 3.51 -13.29 15.79
C HIS A 33 3.26 -13.47 14.28
N VAL A 34 2.92 -14.68 13.81
CA VAL A 34 2.65 -14.96 12.38
C VAL A 34 1.50 -14.09 11.84
N SER A 35 0.44 -13.86 12.63
CA SER A 35 -0.67 -13.00 12.20
C SER A 35 -0.27 -11.54 12.03
N GLU A 36 0.64 -11.05 12.89
CA GLU A 36 1.15 -9.67 12.81
C GLU A 36 2.00 -9.51 11.56
N LEU A 37 2.88 -10.49 11.27
CA LEU A 37 3.65 -10.54 10.04
C LEU A 37 2.74 -10.55 8.80
N ILE A 38 1.73 -11.42 8.74
CA ILE A 38 0.79 -11.46 7.59
C ILE A 38 0.11 -10.10 7.40
N ASN A 39 -0.24 -9.42 8.48
CA ASN A 39 -0.86 -8.11 8.42
C ASN A 39 0.09 -7.03 7.89
N GLU A 40 1.35 -7.01 8.34
CA GLU A 40 2.36 -6.08 7.85
C GLU A 40 2.72 -6.33 6.38
N LEU A 41 2.82 -7.59 5.96
CA LEU A 41 3.01 -7.98 4.56
C LEU A 41 1.85 -7.51 3.69
N THR A 42 0.62 -7.69 4.18
CA THR A 42 -0.60 -7.22 3.51
C THR A 42 -0.57 -5.70 3.34
N HIS A 43 -0.22 -4.96 4.39
CA HIS A 43 -0.09 -3.50 4.34
C HIS A 43 1.00 -3.04 3.37
N PHE A 44 2.16 -3.68 3.38
CA PHE A 44 3.25 -3.39 2.46
C PHE A 44 2.81 -3.60 1.01
N TYR A 45 2.23 -4.75 0.71
CA TYR A 45 1.85 -5.12 -0.65
C TYR A 45 0.73 -4.23 -1.20
N LEU A 46 -0.21 -3.84 -0.33
CA LEU A 46 -1.26 -2.88 -0.65
C LEU A 46 -0.68 -1.50 -0.99
N LEU A 47 0.26 -1.00 -0.19
CA LEU A 47 0.92 0.28 -0.45
C LEU A 47 1.78 0.25 -1.71
N ASP A 48 2.57 -0.81 -1.92
CA ASP A 48 3.45 -0.93 -3.09
C ASP A 48 2.64 -1.06 -4.39
N THR A 49 1.58 -1.87 -4.38
CA THR A 49 0.64 -1.99 -5.51
C THR A 49 0.03 -0.64 -5.86
N PHE A 50 -0.43 0.10 -4.84
CA PHE A 50 -0.99 1.43 -5.05
C PHE A 50 0.01 2.42 -5.62
N MET A 51 1.19 2.53 -5.01
CA MET A 51 2.22 3.45 -5.45
C MET A 51 2.73 3.13 -6.86
N LYS A 52 2.85 1.85 -7.22
CA LYS A 52 3.18 1.43 -8.59
C LYS A 52 2.10 1.87 -9.59
N ALA A 53 0.83 1.63 -9.28
CA ALA A 53 -0.27 2.03 -10.15
C ALA A 53 -0.29 3.54 -10.39
N ILE A 54 -0.14 4.35 -9.33
CA ILE A 54 -0.07 5.82 -9.45
C ILE A 54 1.15 6.26 -10.26
N ASN A 55 2.31 5.66 -10.04
CA ASN A 55 3.51 5.99 -10.81
C ASN A 55 3.36 5.66 -12.30
N THR A 56 2.74 4.53 -12.65
CA THR A 56 2.45 4.19 -14.05
C THR A 56 1.52 5.23 -14.68
N LEU A 57 0.42 5.57 -14.02
CA LEU A 57 -0.54 6.56 -14.53
C LEU A 57 0.08 7.95 -14.71
N ASN A 58 0.97 8.34 -13.80
CA ASN A 58 1.70 9.61 -13.89
C ASN A 58 2.71 9.61 -15.06
N ASN A 59 3.50 8.55 -15.21
CA ASN A 59 4.51 8.45 -16.26
C ASN A 59 3.91 8.40 -17.67
N ASP A 60 2.74 7.80 -17.81
CA ASP A 60 2.03 7.74 -19.09
C ASP A 60 1.31 9.07 -19.42
N ASN A 61 1.40 10.10 -18.55
CA ASN A 61 0.62 11.35 -18.59
C ASN A 61 -0.90 11.11 -18.72
N LEU A 62 -1.36 9.93 -18.28
CA LEU A 62 -2.76 9.53 -18.39
C LEU A 62 -3.62 10.18 -17.31
N PHE A 63 -2.99 10.73 -16.27
CA PHE A 63 -3.66 11.28 -15.10
C PHE A 63 -3.07 12.60 -14.64
N ASP A 64 -3.96 13.59 -14.51
CA ASP A 64 -3.71 14.79 -13.73
C ASP A 64 -4.37 14.64 -12.36
N PHE A 65 -3.57 14.33 -11.34
CA PHE A 65 -4.04 14.13 -9.96
C PHE A 65 -4.47 15.43 -9.27
N THR A 66 -4.33 16.59 -9.92
CA THR A 66 -4.92 17.84 -9.43
C THR A 66 -6.43 17.92 -9.74
N ASN A 67 -6.90 17.15 -10.73
CA ASN A 67 -8.29 17.06 -11.14
C ASN A 67 -8.97 15.76 -10.67
N GLN A 68 -10.30 15.69 -10.78
CA GLN A 68 -11.02 14.47 -10.44
C GLN A 68 -10.67 13.34 -11.41
N ILE A 69 -10.40 12.15 -10.88
CA ILE A 69 -10.17 10.95 -11.69
C ILE A 69 -11.41 10.62 -12.50
N GLU A 70 -11.24 10.33 -13.80
CA GLU A 70 -12.31 9.80 -14.63
C GLU A 70 -12.80 8.46 -14.08
N VAL A 71 -14.12 8.32 -13.93
CA VAL A 71 -14.77 7.13 -13.35
C VAL A 71 -14.28 5.82 -14.02
N LYS A 72 -14.13 5.82 -15.34
CA LYS A 72 -13.67 4.65 -16.10
C LYS A 72 -12.27 4.19 -15.71
N SER A 73 -11.38 5.12 -15.40
CA SER A 73 -10.02 4.79 -15.00
C SER A 73 -9.94 4.31 -13.55
N LEU A 74 -10.83 4.82 -12.68
CA LEU A 74 -11.00 4.27 -11.35
C LEU A 74 -11.49 2.82 -11.40
N GLU A 75 -12.46 2.51 -12.27
CA GLU A 75 -12.94 1.14 -12.48
C GLU A 75 -11.82 0.21 -12.96
N GLN A 76 -10.99 0.66 -13.91
CA GLN A 76 -9.82 -0.11 -14.37
C GLN A 76 -8.80 -0.34 -13.27
N LEU A 77 -8.55 0.67 -12.42
CA LEU A 77 -7.71 0.52 -11.24
C LEU A 77 -8.28 -0.51 -10.28
N ILE A 78 -9.59 -0.48 -10.00
CA ILE A 78 -10.25 -1.45 -9.12
C ILE A 78 -10.12 -2.88 -9.67
N ILE A 79 -10.36 -3.09 -10.97
CA ILE A 79 -10.21 -4.40 -11.62
C ILE A 79 -8.77 -4.91 -11.49
N LYS A 80 -7.79 -4.04 -11.75
CA LYS A 80 -6.38 -4.38 -11.61
C LYS A 80 -6.04 -4.77 -10.17
N PHE A 81 -6.50 -4.00 -9.18
CA PHE A 81 -6.23 -4.30 -7.77
C PHE A 81 -6.90 -5.58 -7.32
N ASN A 82 -8.13 -5.87 -7.78
CA ASN A 82 -8.79 -7.15 -7.48
C ASN A 82 -7.99 -8.34 -8.02
N SER A 83 -7.37 -8.19 -9.18
CA SER A 83 -6.46 -9.21 -9.72
C SER A 83 -5.15 -9.30 -8.92
N ASP A 84 -4.48 -8.16 -8.71
CA ASP A 84 -3.15 -8.10 -8.08
C ASP A 84 -3.19 -8.48 -6.59
N LEU A 85 -4.31 -8.22 -5.90
CA LEU A 85 -4.52 -8.50 -4.48
C LEU A 85 -5.39 -9.73 -4.23
N ASN A 86 -5.60 -10.58 -5.24
CA ASN A 86 -6.41 -11.78 -5.09
C ASN A 86 -5.90 -12.68 -3.94
N GLY A 87 -6.79 -13.09 -3.06
CA GLY A 87 -6.47 -13.90 -1.87
C GLY A 87 -5.90 -13.12 -0.68
N ILE A 88 -5.69 -11.81 -0.81
CA ILE A 88 -5.27 -10.94 0.30
C ILE A 88 -6.50 -10.40 1.02
N LYS A 89 -6.59 -10.66 2.33
CA LYS A 89 -7.69 -10.12 3.15
C LYS A 89 -7.41 -8.66 3.51
N ILE A 90 -8.15 -7.75 2.89
CA ILE A 90 -8.02 -6.31 3.13
C ILE A 90 -8.84 -5.91 4.36
N ASN A 91 -8.24 -5.11 5.24
CA ASN A 91 -8.96 -4.47 6.34
C ASN A 91 -9.74 -3.26 5.80
N PRO A 92 -11.08 -3.22 5.88
CA PRO A 92 -11.88 -2.14 5.31
C PRO A 92 -11.68 -0.77 5.98
N LYS A 93 -11.03 -0.73 7.16
CA LYS A 93 -10.72 0.50 7.89
C LYS A 93 -9.31 1.02 7.60
N ILE A 94 -8.57 0.37 6.71
CA ILE A 94 -7.21 0.81 6.35
C ILE A 94 -7.31 2.09 5.52
N THR A 95 -6.59 3.13 5.92
CA THR A 95 -6.47 4.37 5.13
C THR A 95 -5.08 4.49 4.56
N PHE A 96 -4.95 5.33 3.53
CA PHE A 96 -3.66 5.60 2.91
C PHE A 96 -2.67 6.23 3.91
N GLU A 97 -3.13 7.17 4.73
CA GLU A 97 -2.31 7.79 5.77
C GLU A 97 -1.82 6.76 6.79
N HIS A 98 -2.68 5.82 7.18
CA HIS A 98 -2.30 4.77 8.10
C HIS A 98 -1.19 3.88 7.53
N LEU A 99 -1.31 3.49 6.25
CA LEU A 99 -0.27 2.72 5.57
C LEU A 99 1.04 3.48 5.45
N ILE A 100 0.99 4.73 4.98
CA ILE A 100 2.22 5.45 4.67
C ILE A 100 3.02 5.82 5.93
N LEU A 101 2.35 6.00 7.08
CA LEU A 101 3.01 6.19 8.37
C LEU A 101 3.81 4.97 8.82
N GLN A 102 3.45 3.76 8.38
CA GLN A 102 4.19 2.52 8.68
C GLN A 102 5.50 2.40 7.88
N PHE A 103 5.66 3.18 6.81
CA PHE A 103 6.82 3.12 5.92
C PHE A 103 7.47 4.50 5.75
N PRO A 104 8.28 4.97 6.72
CA PRO A 104 8.81 6.34 6.76
C PRO A 104 9.58 6.78 5.50
N GLN A 105 10.33 5.86 4.87
CA GLN A 105 11.04 6.14 3.63
C GLN A 105 10.07 6.42 2.48
N ARG A 106 9.03 5.60 2.32
CA ARG A 106 7.97 5.80 1.32
C ARG A 106 7.18 7.08 1.57
N LYS A 107 6.93 7.41 2.85
CA LYS A 107 6.30 8.67 3.23
C LYS A 107 7.11 9.87 2.77
N LYS A 108 8.42 9.85 3.00
CA LYS A 108 9.31 10.94 2.55
C LYS A 108 9.27 11.09 1.04
N GLU A 109 9.48 10.00 0.30
CA GLU A 109 9.40 9.99 -1.17
C GLU A 109 8.07 10.55 -1.69
N PHE A 110 6.96 10.14 -1.08
CA PHE A 110 5.63 10.59 -1.43
C PHE A 110 5.43 12.09 -1.16
N VAL A 111 5.90 12.57 -0.01
CA VAL A 111 5.80 13.98 0.37
C VAL A 111 6.65 14.87 -0.53
N ASP A 112 7.83 14.40 -0.93
CA ASP A 112 8.74 15.13 -1.82
C ASP A 112 8.21 15.16 -3.27
N LYS A 113 7.47 14.12 -3.70
CA LYS A 113 6.98 13.97 -5.07
C LYS A 113 5.65 14.67 -5.36
N TYR A 114 4.72 14.69 -4.40
CA TYR A 114 3.34 15.17 -4.63
C TYR A 114 2.99 16.37 -3.74
N SER A 115 2.30 17.36 -4.31
CA SER A 115 1.76 18.52 -3.61
C SER A 115 0.66 18.14 -2.61
N ASP A 116 0.35 19.02 -1.65
CA ASP A 116 -0.71 18.77 -0.66
C ASP A 116 -2.06 18.39 -1.28
N LEU A 117 -2.45 19.05 -2.38
CA LEU A 117 -3.71 18.77 -3.07
C LEU A 117 -3.69 17.39 -3.72
N GLU A 118 -2.61 17.03 -4.43
CA GLU A 118 -2.47 15.71 -5.04
C GLU A 118 -2.48 14.62 -3.98
N ARG A 119 -1.80 14.83 -2.84
CA ARG A 119 -1.82 13.87 -1.72
C ARG A 119 -3.24 13.62 -1.21
N VAL A 120 -4.03 14.67 -1.01
CA VAL A 120 -5.45 14.55 -0.60
C VAL A 120 -6.27 13.78 -1.64
N ASN A 121 -6.06 14.04 -2.92
CA ASN A 121 -6.77 13.33 -3.98
C ASN A 121 -6.38 11.85 -4.03
N LEU A 122 -5.09 11.54 -3.91
CA LEU A 122 -4.56 10.18 -3.84
C LEU A 122 -5.15 9.40 -2.65
N SER A 123 -5.28 10.02 -1.48
CA SER A 123 -5.96 9.39 -0.34
C SER A 123 -7.42 9.05 -0.65
N LYS A 124 -8.18 9.95 -1.30
CA LYS A 124 -9.58 9.67 -1.69
C LYS A 124 -9.70 8.55 -2.71
N ILE A 125 -8.76 8.49 -3.66
CA ILE A 125 -8.70 7.42 -4.66
C ILE A 125 -8.43 6.09 -3.98
N PHE A 126 -7.45 6.07 -3.06
CA PHE A 126 -7.15 4.89 -2.26
C PHE A 126 -8.38 4.39 -1.50
N ASP A 127 -9.06 5.27 -0.75
CA ASP A 127 -10.27 4.91 0.00
C ASP A 127 -11.37 4.37 -0.93
N SER A 128 -11.52 4.95 -2.12
CA SER A 128 -12.50 4.49 -3.11
C SER A 128 -12.18 3.08 -3.62
N ILE A 129 -10.90 2.79 -3.85
CA ILE A 129 -10.43 1.46 -4.23
C ILE A 129 -10.69 0.46 -3.10
N ILE A 130 -10.29 0.77 -1.86
CA ILE A 130 -10.49 -0.14 -0.71
C ILE A 130 -11.97 -0.47 -0.52
N ASN A 131 -12.84 0.55 -0.56
CA ASN A 131 -14.28 0.34 -0.42
C ASN A 131 -14.84 -0.57 -1.53
N ALA A 132 -14.35 -0.43 -2.76
CA ALA A 132 -14.77 -1.29 -3.86
C ALA A 132 -14.26 -2.73 -3.70
N LEU A 133 -13.00 -2.93 -3.31
CA LEU A 133 -12.41 -4.26 -3.10
C LEU A 133 -13.04 -5.03 -1.94
N VAL A 134 -13.54 -4.32 -0.91
CA VAL A 134 -14.24 -4.92 0.23
C VAL A 134 -15.67 -5.30 -0.13
N ALA A 135 -16.28 -4.58 -1.08
CA ALA A 135 -17.66 -4.81 -1.51
C ALA A 135 -17.81 -5.94 -2.55
N SER A 136 -16.71 -6.32 -3.22
CA SER A 136 -16.63 -7.43 -4.18
C SER A 136 -16.42 -8.79 -3.51
#